data_AF-A0A377W0C9-F1
#
_entry.id   AF-A0A377W0C9-F1
#
_cell.length_a   1.000
_cell.length_b   1.000
_cell.length_c   1.000
_cell.angle_alpha   90.00
_cell.angle_beta   90.00
_cell.angle_gamma   90.00
#
_symmetry.space_group_name_H-M   'P 1'
#
loop_
_entity.id
_entity.type
_entity.pdbx_description
1 polymer ?
#
loop_
_entity_poly.entity_id
_entity_poly.type
_entity_poly.pdbx_seq_one_letter_code
_entity_poly.pdbx_strand_id
1 'polypeptide(L)'
;MNNTMLLAGLKSGEIDIGIGRMSDPELMSGLHYELLFLESLKLVVRPGHPLLQETVTLSRVMEWPVVVSPKGTVPRQNAEALLQSQGCKMPAGCIETLSASLSRQLTVGF
;
A
#
# COMPACT_ATOMS: atom_id res chain seq x y z
N MET A 1 0.16 -3.89 15.16
CA MET A 1 -0.26 -2.63 15.84
C MET A 1 -0.61 -1.62 14.77
N ASN A 2 -1.79 -1.01 14.80
CA ASN A 2 -2.14 0.04 13.84
C ASN A 2 -1.53 1.39 14.29
N ASN A 3 -1.52 2.40 13.43
CA ASN A 3 -0.85 3.67 13.72
C ASN A 3 -1.43 4.37 14.96
N THR A 4 -2.74 4.27 15.18
CA THR A 4 -3.42 4.85 16.33
C THR A 4 -2.92 4.27 17.66
N MET A 5 -2.74 2.95 17.73
CA MET A 5 -2.19 2.29 18.92
C MET A 5 -0.74 2.71 19.19
N LEU A 6 0.08 2.85 18.14
CA LEU A 6 1.45 3.34 18.27
C LEU A 6 1.48 4.75 18.89
N LEU A 7 0.63 5.65 18.40
CA LEU A 7 0.52 7.01 18.90
C LEU A 7 0.03 7.08 20.34
N ALA A 8 -0.92 6.22 20.71
CA ALA A 8 -1.40 6.14 22.09
C ALA A 8 -0.27 5.69 23.04
N GLY A 9 0.50 4.67 22.67
CA GLY A 9 1.63 4.19 23.46
C GLY A 9 2.76 5.22 23.61
N LEU A 10 3.03 5.99 22.55
CA LEU A 10 3.98 7.11 22.61
C LEU A 10 3.51 8.21 23.57
N LYS A 11 2.22 8.56 23.54
CA LYS A 11 1.65 9.60 24.42
C LYS A 11 1.54 9.18 25.88
N SER A 12 1.31 7.88 26.14
CA SER A 12 1.25 7.35 27.50
C SER A 12 2.63 7.12 28.12
N GLY A 13 3.70 7.14 27.31
CA GLY A 13 5.05 6.75 27.74
C GLY A 13 5.23 5.23 27.85
N GLU A 14 4.30 4.43 27.34
CA GLU A 14 4.46 2.97 27.21
C GLU A 14 5.47 2.62 26.10
N ILE A 15 5.60 3.49 25.10
CA ILE A 15 6.53 3.38 23.99
C ILE A 15 7.43 4.62 24.00
N ASP A 16 8.74 4.42 24.03
CA ASP A 16 9.71 5.52 23.94
C ASP A 16 9.91 6.02 22.50
N ILE A 17 9.90 5.09 21.54
CA ILE A 17 10.15 5.35 20.11
C ILE A 17 9.23 4.50 19.25
N GLY A 18 8.60 5.13 18.26
CA GLY A 18 7.71 4.46 17.31
C GLY A 18 8.14 4.71 15.87
N ILE A 19 8.24 3.64 15.08
CA ILE A 19 8.40 3.72 13.62
C ILE A 19 7.06 3.37 12.99
N GLY A 20 6.45 4.36 12.36
CA GLY A 20 5.10 4.23 11.80
C GLY A 20 4.88 5.19 10.64
N ARG A 21 3.64 5.23 10.16
CA ARG A 21 3.26 6.23 9.15
C ARG A 21 3.01 7.57 9.85
N MET A 22 3.28 8.66 9.15
CA MET A 22 2.80 9.97 9.59
C MET A 22 1.25 9.95 9.65
N SER A 23 0.70 10.52 10.71
CA SER A 23 -0.75 10.60 10.97
C SER A 23 -1.27 12.02 10.76
N ASP A 24 -2.55 12.24 11.02
CA ASP A 24 -3.12 13.58 11.03
C ASP A 24 -2.36 14.50 12.01
N PRO A 25 -2.09 15.77 11.64
CA PRO A 25 -1.33 16.71 12.47
C PRO A 25 -1.88 16.86 13.90
N GLU A 26 -3.20 16.76 14.07
CA GLU A 26 -3.85 16.83 15.39
C GLU A 26 -3.43 15.68 16.31
N LEU A 27 -3.32 14.47 15.76
CA LEU A 27 -2.87 13.28 16.51
C LEU A 27 -1.38 13.33 16.84
N MET A 28 -0.61 14.12 16.09
CA MET A 28 0.82 14.29 16.25
C MET A 28 1.20 15.35 17.30
N SER A 29 0.24 16.15 17.77
CA SER A 29 0.51 17.15 18.81
C SER A 29 1.09 16.52 20.08
N GLY A 30 2.18 17.11 20.58
CA GLY A 30 2.90 16.66 21.77
C GLY A 30 3.94 15.55 21.54
N LEU A 31 4.18 15.15 20.29
CA LEU A 31 5.20 14.15 19.93
C LEU A 31 6.24 14.74 18.98
N HIS A 32 7.49 14.28 19.08
CA HIS A 32 8.55 14.60 18.13
C HIS A 32 8.50 13.65 16.94
N TYR A 33 8.68 14.19 15.73
CA TYR A 33 8.67 13.40 14.49
C TYR A 33 9.85 13.75 13.60
N GLU A 34 10.33 12.72 12.92
CA GLU A 34 11.32 12.83 11.86
C GLU A 34 10.83 12.05 10.64
N LEU A 35 10.87 12.69 9.47
CA LEU A 35 10.57 12.01 8.22
C LEU A 35 11.77 11.14 7.83
N LEU A 36 11.62 9.83 7.94
CA LEU A 36 12.69 8.89 7.58
C LEU A 36 12.82 8.70 6.07
N PHE A 37 11.70 8.46 5.39
CA PHE A 37 11.66 8.29 3.94
C PHE A 37 10.23 8.43 3.40
N LEU A 38 10.14 8.68 2.10
CA LEU A 38 8.90 8.56 1.34
C LEU A 38 8.92 7.23 0.60
N GLU A 39 7.81 6.50 0.65
CA GLU A 39 7.65 5.28 -0.13
C GLU A 39 6.96 5.57 -1.46
N SER A 40 7.31 4.79 -2.47
CA SER A 40 6.64 4.81 -3.77
C SER A 40 5.77 3.56 -3.93
N LEU A 41 4.54 3.74 -4.39
CA LEU A 41 3.74 2.62 -4.86
C LEU A 41 4.31 2.09 -6.18
N LYS A 42 4.53 0.78 -6.27
CA LYS A 42 5.08 0.13 -7.46
C LYS A 42 4.14 -0.96 -7.95
N LEU A 43 4.01 -1.04 -9.27
CA LEU A 43 3.43 -2.21 -9.92
C LEU A 43 4.52 -3.26 -10.07
N VAL A 44 4.22 -4.50 -9.68
CA VAL A 44 5.18 -5.61 -9.73
C VAL A 44 4.51 -6.80 -10.38
N VAL A 45 5.27 -7.49 -11.25
CA VAL A 45 4.86 -8.73 -11.92
C VAL A 45 6.00 -9.74 -11.81
N ARG A 46 5.71 -11.02 -12.05
CA ARG A 46 6.77 -12.04 -12.12
C ARG A 46 7.72 -11.83 -13.32
N PRO A 47 8.93 -12.40 -13.25
CA PRO A 47 9.79 -12.51 -14.42
C PRO A 47 9.08 -13.18 -15.60
N GLY A 48 9.27 -12.65 -16.81
CA GLY A 48 8.67 -13.18 -18.04
C GLY A 48 7.16 -12.95 -18.17
N HIS A 49 6.56 -12.09 -17.34
CA HIS A 49 5.14 -11.76 -17.47
C HIS A 49 4.84 -11.09 -18.82
N PRO A 50 3.73 -11.43 -19.52
CA PRO A 50 3.42 -10.87 -20.84
C PRO A 50 3.40 -9.34 -20.89
N LEU A 51 2.91 -8.68 -19.83
CA LEU A 51 2.97 -7.21 -19.71
C LEU A 51 4.37 -6.61 -19.86
N LEU A 52 5.45 -7.36 -19.64
CA LEU A 52 6.82 -6.88 -19.83
C LEU A 52 7.24 -6.80 -21.30
N GLN A 53 6.47 -7.41 -22.22
CA GLN A 53 6.74 -7.40 -23.66
C GLN A 53 5.92 -6.33 -24.40
N GLU A 54 5.04 -5.62 -23.71
CA GLU A 54 4.12 -4.62 -24.27
C GLU A 54 4.34 -3.25 -23.63
N THR A 55 3.78 -2.21 -24.25
CA THR A 55 3.67 -0.90 -23.60
C THR A 55 2.69 -0.98 -22.43
N VAL A 56 3.20 -0.86 -21.21
CA VAL A 56 2.40 -0.99 -19.99
C VAL A 56 1.49 0.23 -19.81
N THR A 57 0.18 0.00 -19.84
CA THR A 57 -0.87 0.96 -19.43
C THR A 57 -1.65 0.39 -18.26
N LEU A 58 -2.18 1.25 -17.38
CA LEU A 58 -3.00 0.77 -16.26
C LEU A 58 -4.24 0.00 -16.74
N SER A 59 -4.83 0.38 -17.86
CA SER A 59 -5.95 -0.35 -18.46
C SER A 59 -5.57 -1.80 -18.76
N ARG A 60 -4.41 -2.04 -19.39
CA ARG A 60 -3.90 -3.40 -19.64
C ARG A 60 -3.57 -4.15 -18.38
N VAL A 61 -3.00 -3.49 -17.38
CA VAL A 61 -2.71 -4.12 -16.08
C VAL A 61 -3.99 -4.61 -15.41
N MET A 62 -5.08 -3.84 -15.48
CA MET A 62 -6.36 -4.20 -14.87
C MET A 62 -7.10 -5.35 -15.57
N GLU A 63 -6.62 -5.82 -16.72
CA GLU A 63 -7.13 -7.05 -17.36
C GLU A 63 -6.57 -8.33 -16.72
N TRP A 64 -5.51 -8.20 -15.90
CA TRP A 64 -4.90 -9.32 -15.19
C TRP A 64 -5.41 -9.41 -13.74
N PRO A 65 -5.35 -10.59 -13.11
CA PRO A 65 -5.56 -10.71 -11.67
C PRO A 65 -4.56 -9.84 -10.90
N VAL A 66 -5.04 -9.08 -9.93
CA VAL A 66 -4.20 -8.18 -9.12
C VAL A 66 -4.29 -8.52 -7.65
N VAL A 67 -3.14 -8.44 -6.97
CA VAL A 67 -3.03 -8.53 -5.52
C VAL A 67 -2.80 -7.14 -4.97
N VAL A 68 -3.58 -6.75 -3.97
CA VAL A 68 -3.67 -5.37 -3.48
C VAL A 68 -3.88 -5.34 -1.97
N SER A 69 -3.54 -4.21 -1.35
CA SER A 69 -3.88 -4.01 0.06
C SER A 69 -5.40 -3.93 0.26
N PRO A 70 -5.93 -4.33 1.42
CA PRO A 70 -7.36 -4.27 1.67
C PRO A 70 -7.94 -2.86 1.62
N LYS A 71 -9.24 -2.78 1.34
CA LYS A 71 -10.00 -1.52 1.42
C LYS A 71 -9.83 -0.83 2.78
N GLY A 72 -9.79 0.50 2.75
CA GLY A 72 -9.56 1.34 3.94
C GLY A 72 -8.09 1.57 4.30
N THR A 73 -7.15 0.92 3.61
CA THR A 73 -5.71 1.16 3.81
C THR A 73 -5.20 2.29 2.92
N VAL A 74 -4.20 3.05 3.39
CA VAL A 74 -3.58 4.14 2.61
C VAL A 74 -3.01 3.64 1.27
N PRO A 75 -2.27 2.51 1.18
CA PRO A 75 -1.81 2.00 -0.11
C PRO A 75 -2.95 1.68 -1.08
N ARG A 76 -4.08 1.17 -0.56
CA ARG A 76 -5.26 0.89 -1.38
C ARG A 76 -5.91 2.16 -1.92
N GLN A 77 -6.07 3.18 -1.08
CA GLN A 77 -6.58 4.49 -1.50
C GLN A 77 -5.70 5.12 -2.59
N ASN A 78 -4.37 5.07 -2.41
CA ASN A 78 -3.42 5.58 -3.38
C ASN A 78 -3.49 4.82 -4.72
N ALA A 79 -3.63 3.50 -4.68
CA ALA A 79 -3.80 2.68 -5.87
C ALA A 79 -5.11 3.01 -6.62
N GLU A 80 -6.22 3.16 -5.89
CA GLU A 80 -7.51 3.52 -6.49
C GLU A 80 -7.51 4.92 -7.07
N ALA A 81 -6.91 5.89 -6.40
CA ALA A 81 -6.75 7.25 -6.91
C ALA A 81 -5.90 7.28 -8.20
N LEU A 82 -4.82 6.52 -8.24
CA LEU A 82 -4.00 6.37 -9.45
C LEU A 82 -4.83 5.78 -10.61
N LEU A 83 -5.56 4.69 -10.36
CA LEU A 83 -6.42 4.09 -11.38
C LEU A 83 -7.48 5.07 -11.88
N GLN A 84 -8.16 5.76 -10.96
CA GLN A 84 -9.20 6.73 -11.29
C GLN A 84 -8.65 7.89 -12.15
N SER A 85 -7.44 8.37 -11.85
CA SER A 85 -6.78 9.43 -12.63
C SER A 85 -6.51 9.03 -14.09
N GLN A 86 -6.46 7.73 -14.37
CA GLN A 86 -6.26 7.15 -15.70
C GLN A 86 -7.56 6.58 -16.29
N GLY A 87 -8.72 6.93 -15.73
CA GLY A 87 -10.03 6.42 -16.17
C GLY A 87 -10.25 4.93 -15.89
N CYS A 88 -9.40 4.30 -15.09
CA CYS A 88 -9.46 2.90 -14.72
C CYS A 88 -10.15 2.73 -13.36
N LYS A 89 -10.55 1.49 -13.05
CA LYS A 89 -11.09 1.10 -11.74
C LYS A 89 -10.44 -0.19 -11.29
N MET A 90 -10.38 -0.41 -9.98
CA MET A 90 -9.93 -1.70 -9.47
C MET A 90 -10.90 -2.80 -9.92
N PRO A 91 -10.41 -3.94 -10.45
CA PRO A 91 -11.26 -5.07 -10.81
C PRO A 91 -11.94 -5.66 -9.56
N ALA A 92 -13.18 -6.14 -9.73
CA ALA A 92 -13.96 -6.73 -8.64
C ALA A 92 -13.34 -8.04 -8.10
N GLY A 93 -12.58 -8.76 -8.92
CA GLY A 93 -11.90 -10.01 -8.58
C GLY A 93 -10.49 -9.85 -8.01
N CYS A 94 -10.13 -8.68 -7.47
CA CYS A 94 -8.82 -8.49 -6.87
C CYS A 94 -8.65 -9.31 -5.59
N ILE A 95 -7.44 -9.81 -5.34
CA ILE A 95 -7.09 -10.49 -4.10
C ILE A 95 -6.60 -9.44 -3.09
N GLU A 96 -7.27 -9.34 -1.95
CA GLU A 96 -6.95 -8.37 -0.89
C GLU A 96 -6.11 -9.04 0.21
N THR A 97 -4.93 -8.50 0.51
CA THR A 97 -4.10 -9.01 1.62
C THR A 97 -3.12 -7.95 2.15
N LEU A 98 -2.83 -8.02 3.45
CA LEU A 98 -1.75 -7.26 4.11
C LEU A 98 -0.43 -8.05 4.20
N SER A 99 -0.45 -9.34 3.85
CA SER A 99 0.72 -10.19 3.95
C SER A 99 1.63 -10.00 2.74
N ALA A 100 2.78 -9.35 2.93
CA ALA A 100 3.78 -9.18 1.89
C ALA A 100 4.31 -10.53 1.36
N SER A 101 4.44 -11.54 2.24
CA SER A 101 4.90 -12.88 1.84
C SER A 101 3.87 -13.60 0.97
N LEU A 102 2.58 -13.51 1.31
CA LEU A 102 1.50 -14.06 0.50
C LEU A 102 1.38 -13.32 -0.84
N SER A 103 1.43 -11.98 -0.83
CA SER A 103 1.42 -11.19 -2.07
C SER A 103 2.53 -11.63 -3.01
N ARG A 104 3.76 -11.76 -2.49
CA ARG A 104 4.89 -12.23 -3.29
C ARG A 104 4.65 -13.64 -3.84
N GLN A 105 4.16 -14.58 -3.03
CA GLN A 105 3.87 -15.94 -3.47
C GLN A 105 2.81 -15.98 -4.57
N LEU A 106 1.72 -15.21 -4.43
CA LEU A 106 0.69 -15.10 -5.46
C LEU A 106 1.22 -14.47 -6.75
N THR A 107 2.14 -13.51 -6.66
CA THR A 107 2.73 -12.87 -7.83
C THR A 107 3.72 -13.78 -8.57
N VAL A 108 4.52 -14.59 -7.86
CA VAL A 108 5.57 -15.42 -8.48
C VAL A 108 5.17 -16.87 -8.73
N GLY A 109 4.17 -17.38 -8.01
CA GLY A 109 3.76 -18.79 -8.03
C GLY A 109 2.73 -19.14 -9.10
N PHE A 110 2.21 -18.15 -9.81
CA PHE A 110 1.29 -18.26 -10.96
C PHE A 110 1.84 -17.40 -12.11
#